data_AF-A0A672PXU2-F1
#
_entry.id   AF-A0A672PXU2-F1
#
_cell.length_a   1.000
_cell.length_b   1.000
_cell.length_c   1.000
_cell.angle_alpha   90.00
_cell.angle_beta   90.00
_cell.angle_gamma   90.00
#
_symmetry.space_group_name_H-M   'P 1'
#
loop_
_entity.id
_entity.type
_entity.pdbx_description
1 polymer ?
#
loop_
_entity_poly.entity_id
_entity_poly.type
_entity_poly.pdbx_seq_one_letter_code
_entity_poly.pdbx_strand_id
1 'polypeptide(L)'
;MGGSESSLHKACEIWEGILVDHPTDMLALKFAHDGFFYLGEQTQMRDSAARVLPHWKPHMPFYSYLKGMYSFGLLETHLYDEAEKMAKEALALTPEDGWSVHAVAHVHEMKAEMDKGLKFMASTEKDWMVCDMLACHNYWHWALYHIEKVFFHRGIMMTGIIVLKCTKSGATVCVDKMFFITGVSVTQPHTEDHTLLFNDLHFFMVSLGSKETTTTQRLLESLQELAKDPAENHQLQIAERVGLPMCQALLEYDQRNYSQAVELLKPIKDRFVEIGGSDAQRDVFNQLLIHAAMKSGDKEHQRFARKLINVFFCVCYKHRCLSKWTVQKITFVN
;
A
#
# COMPACT_ATOMS: atom_id res chain seq x y z
N MET A 1 -21.88 5.46 -26.04
CA MET A 1 -21.08 4.64 -25.11
C MET A 1 -20.65 5.56 -23.98
N GLY A 2 -21.48 5.70 -22.95
CA GLY A 2 -21.13 6.44 -21.74
C GLY A 2 -21.23 5.46 -20.60
N GLY A 3 -20.10 4.90 -20.16
CA GLY A 3 -20.06 4.22 -18.87
C GLY A 3 -20.24 5.32 -17.83
N SER A 4 -21.23 5.19 -16.95
CA SER A 4 -21.38 6.13 -15.84
C SER A 4 -20.12 6.06 -14.97
N GLU A 5 -19.34 7.13 -14.95
CA GLU A 5 -18.21 7.26 -14.03
C GLU A 5 -18.67 7.06 -12.58
N SER A 6 -17.81 6.41 -11.78
CA SER A 6 -18.06 6.19 -10.37
C SER A 6 -18.18 7.51 -9.62
N SER A 7 -18.84 7.52 -8.45
CA SER A 7 -18.96 8.74 -7.64
C SER A 7 -17.59 9.28 -7.21
N LEU A 8 -16.59 8.40 -7.04
CA LEU A 8 -15.24 8.80 -6.62
C LEU A 8 -14.46 9.47 -7.77
N HIS A 9 -14.54 8.98 -9.01
CA HIS A 9 -13.95 9.67 -10.16
C HIS A 9 -14.57 11.07 -10.33
N LYS A 10 -15.90 11.16 -10.30
CA LYS A 10 -16.62 12.44 -10.37
C LYS A 10 -16.20 13.40 -9.26
N ALA A 11 -15.99 12.89 -8.04
CA ALA A 11 -15.51 13.71 -6.93
C ALA A 11 -14.10 14.25 -7.19
N CYS A 12 -13.17 13.42 -7.67
CA CYS A 12 -11.82 13.86 -8.05
C CYS A 12 -11.85 14.95 -9.13
N GLU A 13 -12.71 14.80 -10.15
CA GLU A 13 -12.88 15.83 -11.19
C GLU A 13 -13.37 17.16 -10.64
N ILE A 14 -14.32 17.14 -9.70
CA ILE A 14 -14.83 18.34 -9.04
C ILE A 14 -13.69 19.03 -8.24
N TRP A 15 -12.92 18.25 -7.48
CA TRP A 15 -11.78 18.78 -6.72
C TRP A 15 -10.69 19.36 -7.63
N GLU A 16 -10.35 18.68 -8.72
CA GLU A 16 -9.42 19.21 -9.73
C GLU A 16 -9.96 20.49 -10.38
N GLY A 17 -11.26 20.54 -10.66
CA GLY A 17 -11.93 21.74 -11.17
C GLY A 17 -11.79 22.94 -10.22
N ILE A 18 -11.95 22.73 -8.91
CA ILE A 18 -11.72 23.76 -7.90
C ILE A 18 -10.27 24.23 -7.91
N LEU A 19 -9.30 23.33 -8.08
CA LEU A 19 -7.87 23.68 -8.11
C LEU A 19 -7.46 24.51 -9.34
N VAL A 20 -8.24 24.47 -10.43
CA VAL A 20 -8.02 25.34 -11.59
C VAL A 20 -8.22 26.82 -11.21
N ASP A 21 -9.30 27.11 -10.48
CA ASP A 21 -9.65 28.48 -10.08
C ASP A 21 -8.98 28.89 -8.74
N HIS A 22 -8.73 27.91 -7.88
CA HIS A 22 -8.20 28.08 -6.53
C HIS A 22 -7.00 27.15 -6.27
N PRO A 23 -5.84 27.39 -6.92
CA PRO A 23 -4.70 26.48 -6.84
C PRO A 23 -4.06 26.41 -5.44
N THR A 24 -4.42 27.30 -4.52
CA THR A 24 -3.97 27.29 -3.13
C THR A 24 -4.97 26.68 -2.14
N ASP A 25 -6.02 26.02 -2.62
CA ASP A 25 -6.95 25.29 -1.76
C ASP A 25 -6.37 23.93 -1.35
N MET A 26 -5.83 23.86 -0.12
CA MET A 26 -5.25 22.63 0.42
C MET A 26 -6.28 21.51 0.59
N LEU A 27 -7.53 21.85 0.89
CA LEU A 27 -8.55 20.84 1.17
C LEU A 27 -8.99 20.15 -0.12
N ALA A 28 -9.24 20.92 -1.18
CA ALA A 28 -9.51 20.39 -2.51
C ALA A 28 -8.34 19.51 -2.99
N LEU A 29 -7.10 19.97 -2.81
CA LEU A 29 -5.92 19.20 -3.18
C LEU A 29 -5.83 17.89 -2.39
N LYS A 30 -6.07 17.92 -1.07
CA LYS A 30 -6.00 16.73 -0.23
C LYS A 30 -7.04 15.69 -0.62
N PHE A 31 -8.28 16.11 -0.90
CA PHE A 31 -9.32 15.18 -1.33
C PHE A 31 -9.09 14.63 -2.74
N ALA A 32 -8.58 15.44 -3.68
CA ALA A 32 -8.16 14.96 -4.99
C ALA A 32 -7.06 13.90 -4.85
N HIS A 33 -6.01 14.21 -4.08
CA HIS A 33 -4.87 13.32 -3.84
C HIS A 33 -5.27 11.98 -3.22
N ASP A 34 -6.10 12.01 -2.16
CA ASP A 34 -6.63 10.79 -1.54
C ASP A 34 -7.52 9.99 -2.49
N GLY A 35 -8.38 10.67 -3.25
CA GLY A 35 -9.23 10.01 -4.25
C GLY A 35 -8.40 9.29 -5.31
N PHE A 36 -7.36 9.93 -5.85
CA PHE A 36 -6.43 9.31 -6.79
C PHE A 36 -5.66 8.13 -6.17
N PHE A 37 -5.26 8.23 -4.91
CA PHE A 37 -4.65 7.12 -4.17
C PHE A 37 -5.58 5.90 -4.08
N TYR A 38 -6.87 6.11 -3.80
CA TYR A 38 -7.86 5.04 -3.71
C TYR A 38 -8.26 4.47 -5.07
N LEU A 39 -8.18 5.26 -6.14
CA LEU A 39 -8.44 4.82 -7.52
C LEU A 39 -7.24 4.15 -8.20
N GLY A 40 -6.05 4.22 -7.58
CA GLY A 40 -4.81 3.75 -8.21
C GLY A 40 -4.27 4.68 -9.29
N GLU A 41 -4.73 5.94 -9.33
CA GLU A 41 -4.36 6.93 -10.34
C GLU A 41 -3.06 7.67 -9.95
N GLN A 42 -1.96 6.92 -9.84
CA GLN A 42 -0.67 7.43 -9.34
C GLN A 42 -0.15 8.64 -10.13
N THR A 43 -0.35 8.64 -11.45
CA THR A 43 0.09 9.75 -12.31
C THR A 43 -0.72 11.02 -12.04
N GLN A 44 -2.04 10.90 -11.88
CA GLN A 44 -2.94 12.01 -11.58
C GLN A 44 -2.64 12.57 -10.19
N MET A 45 -2.42 11.69 -9.21
CA MET A 45 -2.01 12.07 -7.84
C MET A 45 -0.75 12.93 -7.84
N ARG A 46 0.28 12.55 -8.60
CA ARG A 46 1.50 13.35 -8.78
C ARG A 46 1.23 14.66 -9.49
N ASP A 47 0.55 14.59 -10.63
CA ASP A 47 0.41 15.73 -11.54
C ASP A 47 -0.50 16.81 -10.95
N SER A 48 -1.50 16.44 -10.15
CA SER A 48 -2.34 17.37 -9.38
C SER A 48 -1.49 18.24 -8.43
N ALA A 49 -0.67 17.61 -7.58
CA ALA A 49 0.23 18.32 -6.67
C ALA A 49 1.28 19.14 -7.43
N ALA A 50 1.82 18.63 -8.54
CA ALA A 50 2.80 19.33 -9.37
C ALA A 50 2.20 20.61 -10.02
N ARG A 51 0.94 20.54 -10.46
CA ARG A 51 0.25 21.63 -11.16
C ARG A 51 0.06 22.84 -10.26
N VAL A 52 -0.29 22.62 -8.99
CA VAL A 52 -0.53 23.71 -8.04
C VAL A 52 0.77 24.27 -7.45
N LEU A 53 1.84 23.47 -7.35
CA LEU A 53 3.09 23.84 -6.66
C LEU A 53 3.66 25.24 -6.99
N PRO A 54 3.67 25.73 -8.25
CA PRO A 54 4.16 27.07 -8.58
C PRO A 54 3.37 28.24 -7.95
N HIS A 55 2.10 28.01 -7.63
CA HIS A 55 1.21 28.99 -7.03
C HIS A 55 1.45 29.17 -5.53
N TRP A 56 2.05 28.18 -4.87
CA TRP A 56 2.36 28.22 -3.46
C TRP A 56 3.72 28.85 -3.17
N LYS A 57 3.85 29.51 -2.01
CA LYS A 57 5.10 30.15 -1.55
C LYS A 57 5.55 29.57 -0.21
N PRO A 58 6.86 29.58 0.12
CA PRO A 58 7.38 28.98 1.34
C PRO A 58 6.78 29.47 2.66
N HIS A 59 6.29 30.71 2.71
CA HIS A 59 5.67 31.29 3.90
C HIS A 59 4.17 30.99 4.02
N MET A 60 3.55 30.38 3.00
CA MET A 60 2.14 30.03 3.04
C MET A 60 1.94 28.85 4.00
N PRO A 61 0.84 28.83 4.78
CA PRO A 61 0.46 27.68 5.57
C PRO A 61 0.44 26.42 4.71
N PHE A 62 0.75 25.27 5.29
CA PHE A 62 0.72 23.97 4.63
C PHE A 62 1.70 23.73 3.47
N TYR A 63 2.59 24.68 3.14
CA TYR A 63 3.55 24.51 2.04
C TYR A 63 4.43 23.25 2.19
N SER A 64 4.85 22.92 3.42
CA SER A 64 5.60 21.69 3.70
C SER A 64 4.79 20.43 3.33
N TYR A 65 3.52 20.36 3.75
CA TYR A 65 2.65 19.22 3.47
C TYR A 65 2.35 19.07 1.97
N LEU A 66 2.20 20.16 1.22
CA LEU A 66 2.11 20.12 -0.24
C LEU A 66 3.34 19.44 -0.85
N LYS A 67 4.55 19.78 -0.38
CA LYS A 67 5.78 19.13 -0.83
C LYS A 67 5.82 17.66 -0.44
N GLY A 68 5.32 17.30 0.74
CA GLY A 68 5.12 15.91 1.14
C GLY A 68 4.18 15.15 0.19
N MET A 69 3.03 15.73 -0.17
CA MET A 69 2.08 15.15 -1.12
C MET A 69 2.69 14.96 -2.51
N TYR A 70 3.44 15.96 -2.98
CA TYR A 70 4.14 15.87 -4.26
C TYR A 70 5.28 14.84 -4.22
N SER A 71 6.05 14.78 -3.13
CA SER A 71 7.06 13.74 -2.89
C SER A 71 6.44 12.33 -2.97
N PHE A 72 5.27 12.14 -2.35
CA PHE A 72 4.55 10.88 -2.44
C PHE A 72 4.06 10.56 -3.87
N GLY A 73 3.59 11.55 -4.63
CA GLY A 73 3.28 11.34 -6.05
C GLY A 73 4.52 10.99 -6.90
N LEU A 74 5.67 11.60 -6.60
CA LEU A 74 6.94 11.29 -7.26
C LEU A 74 7.37 9.84 -6.98
N LEU A 75 7.31 9.39 -5.73
CA LEU A 75 7.73 8.02 -5.40
C LEU A 75 6.80 6.97 -6.00
N GLU A 76 5.48 7.19 -6.00
CA GLU A 76 4.49 6.28 -6.61
C GLU A 76 4.53 6.31 -8.14
N THR A 77 5.37 7.16 -8.73
CA THR A 77 5.68 7.15 -10.16
C THR A 77 7.16 6.85 -10.42
N HIS A 78 7.82 6.23 -9.45
CA HIS A 78 9.20 5.71 -9.51
C HIS A 78 10.31 6.78 -9.64
N LEU A 79 10.02 8.04 -9.32
CA LEU A 79 10.97 9.15 -9.28
C LEU A 79 11.56 9.32 -7.87
N TYR A 80 12.24 8.27 -7.40
CA TYR A 80 12.60 8.13 -5.99
C TYR A 80 13.61 9.17 -5.49
N ASP A 81 14.59 9.56 -6.31
CA ASP A 81 15.62 10.52 -5.90
C ASP A 81 15.03 11.92 -5.76
N GLU A 82 14.14 12.31 -6.67
CA GLU A 82 13.38 13.56 -6.61
C GLU A 82 12.39 13.56 -5.42
N ALA A 83 11.72 12.43 -5.18
CA ALA A 83 10.83 12.27 -4.03
C ALA A 83 11.58 12.44 -2.70
N GLU A 84 12.73 11.78 -2.52
CA GLU A 84 13.56 11.89 -1.31
C GLU A 84 14.02 13.34 -1.09
N LYS A 85 14.45 14.01 -2.17
CA LYS A 85 14.84 15.42 -2.11
C LYS A 85 13.67 16.30 -1.67
N MET A 86 12.51 16.16 -2.31
CA MET A 86 11.32 16.97 -2.03
C MET A 86 10.85 16.80 -0.58
N ALA A 87 10.82 15.56 -0.07
CA ALA A 87 10.43 15.29 1.31
C ALA A 87 11.45 15.84 2.31
N LYS A 88 12.76 15.72 2.05
CA LYS A 88 13.77 16.31 2.95
C LYS A 88 13.70 17.82 3.01
N GLU A 89 13.39 18.47 1.89
CA GLU A 89 13.16 19.92 1.90
C GLU A 89 11.89 20.31 2.67
N ALA A 90 10.85 19.46 2.67
CA ALA A 90 9.66 19.65 3.50
C ALA A 90 9.99 19.48 5.00
N LEU A 91 10.70 18.40 5.36
CA LEU A 91 11.13 18.14 6.74
C LEU A 91 12.08 19.21 7.30
N ALA A 92 12.84 19.89 6.45
CA ALA A 92 13.64 21.04 6.86
C ALA A 92 12.80 22.25 7.28
N LEU A 93 11.55 22.36 6.80
CA LEU A 93 10.59 23.39 7.19
C LEU A 93 9.71 22.95 8.36
N THR A 94 9.29 21.69 8.37
CA THR A 94 8.39 21.12 9.38
C THR A 94 8.83 19.68 9.70
N PRO A 95 9.70 19.48 10.70
CA PRO A 95 10.18 18.15 11.09
C PRO A 95 9.05 17.19 11.49
N GLU A 96 7.95 17.72 12.02
CA GLU A 96 6.75 16.97 12.44
C GLU A 96 5.81 16.63 11.28
N ASP A 97 6.20 16.85 10.03
CA ASP A 97 5.41 16.42 8.88
C ASP A 97 5.52 14.89 8.70
N GLY A 98 4.60 14.18 9.35
CA GLY A 98 4.49 12.73 9.28
C GLY A 98 4.31 12.17 7.87
N TRP A 99 3.76 12.96 6.92
CA TRP A 99 3.58 12.53 5.53
C TRP A 99 4.89 12.61 4.74
N SER A 100 5.70 13.63 5.00
CA SER A 100 7.05 13.70 4.42
C SER A 100 7.98 12.63 4.99
N VAL A 101 7.87 12.30 6.28
CA VAL A 101 8.56 11.12 6.86
C VAL A 101 8.12 9.84 6.18
N HIS A 102 6.80 9.68 5.99
CA HIS A 102 6.21 8.53 5.31
C HIS A 102 6.77 8.37 3.89
N ALA A 103 6.88 9.45 3.12
CA ALA A 103 7.45 9.44 1.78
C ALA A 103 8.94 9.03 1.78
N VAL A 104 9.77 9.53 2.71
CA VAL A 104 11.17 9.09 2.83
C VAL A 104 11.26 7.61 3.18
N ALA A 105 10.39 7.12 4.06
CA ALA A 105 10.33 5.70 4.41
C ALA A 105 10.01 4.84 3.18
N HIS A 106 8.97 5.20 2.43
CA HIS A 106 8.67 4.55 1.15
C HIS A 106 9.87 4.55 0.20
N VAL A 107 10.54 5.68 0.00
CA VAL A 107 11.70 5.74 -0.90
C VAL A 107 12.79 4.75 -0.50
N HIS A 108 13.14 4.68 0.78
CA HIS A 108 14.15 3.73 1.24
C HIS A 108 13.68 2.27 1.15
N GLU A 109 12.39 1.99 1.29
CA GLU A 109 11.83 0.65 1.04
C GLU A 109 11.93 0.28 -0.44
N MET A 110 11.42 1.13 -1.33
CA MET A 110 11.38 0.89 -2.77
C MET A 110 12.77 0.80 -3.41
N LYS A 111 13.75 1.54 -2.86
CA LYS A 111 15.18 1.45 -3.25
C LYS A 111 15.93 0.34 -2.52
N ALA A 112 15.28 -0.36 -1.59
CA ALA A 112 15.86 -1.38 -0.73
C ALA A 112 17.12 -0.92 0.03
N GLU A 113 17.05 0.28 0.57
CA GLU A 113 18.08 0.91 1.38
C GLU A 113 17.73 0.80 2.86
N MET A 114 17.43 -0.41 3.34
CA MET A 114 16.91 -0.65 4.70
C MET A 114 17.80 -0.06 5.81
N ASP A 115 19.13 -0.06 5.63
CA ASP A 115 20.05 0.58 6.58
C ASP A 115 19.84 2.10 6.70
N LYS A 116 19.58 2.76 5.57
CA LYS A 116 19.26 4.20 5.56
C LYS A 116 17.89 4.44 6.17
N GLY A 117 16.89 3.63 5.79
CA GLY A 117 15.53 3.67 6.35
C GLY A 117 15.54 3.52 7.87
N LEU A 118 16.16 2.46 8.40
CA LEU A 118 16.30 2.22 9.85
C LEU A 118 16.94 3.40 10.58
N LYS A 119 18.05 3.93 10.03
CA LYS A 119 18.76 5.07 10.62
C LYS A 119 17.88 6.31 10.62
N PHE A 120 17.19 6.60 9.51
CA PHE A 120 16.32 7.75 9.35
C PHE A 120 15.16 7.71 10.34
N MET A 121 14.40 6.61 10.38
CA MET A 121 13.26 6.44 11.29
C MET A 121 13.67 6.59 12.75
N ALA A 122 14.79 5.97 13.14
CA ALA A 122 15.32 6.07 14.50
C ALA A 122 15.76 7.49 14.87
N SER A 123 16.41 8.21 13.94
CA SER A 123 16.93 9.56 14.22
C SER A 123 15.86 10.64 14.32
N THR A 124 14.69 10.41 13.71
CA THR A 124 13.61 11.41 13.59
C THR A 124 12.37 11.06 14.42
N GLU A 125 12.39 9.94 15.16
CA GLU A 125 11.22 9.42 15.88
C GLU A 125 10.50 10.46 16.73
N LYS A 126 11.25 11.29 17.46
CA LYS A 126 10.69 12.32 18.34
C LYS A 126 9.83 13.34 17.60
N ASP A 127 10.13 13.58 16.32
CA ASP A 127 9.47 14.59 15.51
C ASP A 127 8.16 14.05 14.94
N TRP A 128 8.16 12.84 14.37
CA TRP A 128 6.97 12.29 13.70
C TRP A 128 6.08 11.44 14.60
N MET A 129 6.52 11.03 15.80
CA MET A 129 5.69 10.21 16.69
C MET A 129 4.43 10.91 17.20
N VAL A 130 4.36 12.24 17.07
CA VAL A 130 3.19 13.05 17.46
C VAL A 130 2.07 13.01 16.40
N CYS A 131 2.36 12.51 15.19
CA CYS A 131 1.46 12.54 14.04
C CYS A 131 0.41 11.41 14.07
N ASP A 132 -0.42 11.34 15.12
CA ASP A 132 -1.52 10.36 15.35
C ASP A 132 -1.60 9.18 14.35
N MET A 133 -2.45 9.29 13.32
CA MET A 133 -2.66 8.24 12.32
C MET A 133 -1.39 7.86 11.53
N LEU A 134 -0.62 8.85 11.06
CA LEU A 134 0.59 8.61 10.27
C LEU A 134 1.73 8.04 11.10
N ALA A 135 1.78 8.33 12.40
CA ALA A 135 2.79 7.75 13.29
C ALA A 135 2.67 6.23 13.32
N CYS A 136 1.45 5.68 13.42
CA CYS A 136 1.24 4.23 13.32
C CYS A 136 1.76 3.67 11.98
N HIS A 137 1.48 4.35 10.86
CA HIS A 137 1.95 3.90 9.56
C HIS A 137 3.48 3.98 9.42
N ASN A 138 4.10 5.03 9.95
CA ASN A 138 5.54 5.20 9.97
C ASN A 138 6.21 4.10 10.83
N TYR A 139 5.62 3.72 11.96
CA TYR A 139 6.07 2.55 12.71
C TYR A 139 5.92 1.23 11.93
N TRP A 140 4.89 1.10 11.08
CA TRP A 140 4.77 -0.08 10.21
C TRP A 140 5.92 -0.17 9.19
N HIS A 141 6.28 0.93 8.53
CA HIS A 141 7.47 0.98 7.66
C HIS A 141 8.75 0.62 8.42
N TRP A 142 8.89 1.15 9.63
CA TRP A 142 10.02 0.82 10.48
C TRP A 142 10.05 -0.67 10.85
N ALA A 143 8.90 -1.27 11.16
CA ALA A 143 8.78 -2.71 11.39
C ALA A 143 9.12 -3.52 10.14
N LEU A 144 8.70 -3.09 8.95
CA LEU A 144 9.04 -3.75 7.69
C LEU A 144 10.54 -3.79 7.45
N TYR A 145 11.27 -2.70 7.69
CA TYR A 145 12.74 -2.74 7.59
C TYR A 145 13.36 -3.76 8.54
N HIS A 146 12.85 -3.86 9.77
CA HIS A 146 13.31 -4.86 10.72
C HIS A 146 12.93 -6.27 10.26
N ILE A 147 11.75 -6.49 9.70
CA ILE A 147 11.39 -7.80 9.13
C ILE A 147 12.37 -8.13 8.00
N GLU A 148 12.65 -7.20 7.09
CA GLU A 148 13.60 -7.43 6.00
C GLU A 148 15.04 -7.68 6.48
N LYS A 149 15.46 -7.05 7.58
CA LYS A 149 16.80 -7.21 8.18
C LYS A 149 16.94 -8.42 9.10
N VAL A 150 15.98 -8.59 10.00
CA VAL A 150 16.01 -9.44 11.18
C VAL A 150 15.46 -10.85 10.89
N PHE A 151 14.99 -11.10 9.68
CA PHE A 151 14.97 -12.45 9.11
C PHE A 151 16.39 -13.03 8.83
N PHE A 152 17.45 -12.33 9.28
CA PHE A 152 18.76 -12.92 9.57
C PHE A 152 18.95 -13.33 11.06
N HIS A 153 18.23 -12.77 12.05
CA HIS A 153 18.23 -13.21 13.46
C HIS A 153 17.19 -12.47 14.38
N ARG A 154 15.94 -12.99 14.54
CA ARG A 154 14.94 -12.69 15.63
C ARG A 154 14.29 -11.29 15.73
N GLY A 155 13.15 -11.07 15.06
CA GLY A 155 12.42 -9.80 15.02
C GLY A 155 11.11 -9.75 15.82
N ILE A 156 11.12 -10.11 17.11
CA ILE A 156 9.88 -10.24 17.91
C ILE A 156 9.73 -9.11 18.96
N MET A 157 10.78 -8.32 19.26
CA MET A 157 10.75 -7.40 20.41
C MET A 157 10.19 -6.00 20.13
N MET A 158 10.12 -5.56 18.87
CA MET A 158 9.57 -4.23 18.52
C MET A 158 8.05 -4.19 18.36
N THR A 159 7.41 -5.36 18.33
CA THR A 159 5.96 -5.54 18.21
C THR A 159 5.16 -4.79 19.28
N GLY A 160 5.57 -4.85 20.56
CA GLY A 160 4.77 -4.35 21.69
C GLY A 160 4.48 -2.84 21.70
N ILE A 161 5.44 -2.00 21.27
CA ILE A 161 5.29 -0.53 21.26
C ILE A 161 4.40 -0.08 20.09
N ILE A 162 4.46 -0.79 18.96
CA ILE A 162 3.69 -0.48 17.76
C ILE A 162 2.19 -0.83 17.97
N VAL A 163 1.90 -1.96 18.64
CA VAL A 163 0.53 -2.37 19.03
C VAL A 163 -0.20 -1.27 19.82
N LEU A 164 0.48 -0.74 20.84
CA LEU A 164 -0.09 0.20 21.81
C LEU A 164 -0.41 1.57 21.20
N LYS A 165 0.34 1.98 20.17
CA LYS A 165 0.13 3.25 19.47
C LYS A 165 -0.89 3.13 18.34
N CYS A 166 -0.88 2.01 17.60
CA CYS A 166 -1.80 1.80 16.48
C CYS A 166 -3.26 1.62 16.91
N THR A 167 -3.52 1.00 18.07
CA THR A 167 -4.88 0.76 18.61
C THR A 167 -5.67 2.02 18.97
N LYS A 168 -5.00 3.17 19.17
CA LYS A 168 -5.66 4.44 19.55
C LYS A 168 -6.11 5.30 18.37
N SER A 169 -5.56 5.09 17.17
CA SER A 169 -5.72 6.00 16.04
C SER A 169 -7.00 5.79 15.21
N GLY A 170 -7.74 4.69 15.43
CA GLY A 170 -9.04 4.41 14.78
C GLY A 170 -9.02 4.26 13.25
N ALA A 171 -7.85 4.35 12.60
CA ALA A 171 -7.76 4.36 11.14
C ALA A 171 -7.75 2.94 10.56
N THR A 172 -8.71 2.66 9.68
CA THR A 172 -8.88 1.40 8.94
C THR A 172 -7.65 1.03 8.10
N VAL A 173 -6.85 2.03 7.69
CA VAL A 173 -5.56 1.86 6.98
C VAL A 173 -4.49 1.17 7.85
N CYS A 174 -4.78 0.88 9.13
CA CYS A 174 -3.86 0.25 10.08
C CYS A 174 -4.24 -1.20 10.45
N VAL A 175 -5.31 -1.76 9.90
CA VAL A 175 -5.79 -3.07 10.35
C VAL A 175 -4.83 -4.20 9.95
N ASP A 176 -4.40 -4.24 8.70
CA ASP A 176 -3.44 -5.27 8.22
C ASP A 176 -2.09 -5.13 8.90
N LYS A 177 -1.76 -3.87 9.18
CA LYS A 177 -0.56 -3.43 9.89
C LYS A 177 -0.55 -3.94 11.32
N MET A 178 -1.73 -4.15 11.93
CA MET A 178 -1.87 -4.74 13.24
C MET A 178 -1.63 -6.26 13.20
N PHE A 179 -2.22 -7.04 12.30
CA PHE A 179 -1.98 -8.49 12.33
C PHE A 179 -0.54 -8.88 12.00
N PHE A 180 0.05 -8.31 10.94
CA PHE A 180 1.45 -8.58 10.55
C PHE A 180 2.44 -8.32 11.69
N ILE A 181 2.12 -7.36 12.56
CA ILE A 181 2.98 -6.95 13.66
C ILE A 181 2.62 -7.72 14.93
N THR A 182 1.34 -7.96 15.22
CA THR A 182 0.84 -8.32 16.55
C THR A 182 0.27 -9.74 16.69
N GLY A 183 -0.10 -10.39 15.58
CA GLY A 183 -0.85 -11.65 15.60
C GLY A 183 -2.26 -11.54 16.16
N VAL A 184 -2.79 -10.34 16.43
CA VAL A 184 -4.16 -10.11 16.88
C VAL A 184 -5.04 -9.84 15.67
N SER A 185 -6.10 -10.63 15.52
CA SER A 185 -7.12 -10.42 14.50
C SER A 185 -8.07 -9.31 14.90
N VAL A 186 -8.32 -8.41 13.96
CA VAL A 186 -9.18 -7.22 14.06
C VAL A 186 -10.21 -7.18 12.92
N THR A 187 -10.37 -8.30 12.21
CA THR A 187 -11.14 -8.44 10.96
C THR A 187 -12.65 -8.56 11.17
N GLN A 188 -13.10 -9.18 12.26
CA GLN A 188 -14.52 -9.49 12.48
C GLN A 188 -15.48 -8.29 12.33
N PRO A 189 -15.18 -7.09 12.88
CA PRO A 189 -16.05 -5.93 12.73
C PRO A 189 -16.14 -5.38 11.31
N HIS A 190 -15.19 -5.74 10.43
CA HIS A 190 -15.02 -5.15 9.09
C HIS A 190 -15.43 -6.11 7.97
N THR A 191 -16.12 -7.20 8.29
CA THR A 191 -16.50 -8.24 7.32
C THR A 191 -17.49 -7.78 6.25
N GLU A 192 -18.11 -6.60 6.41
CA GLU A 192 -19.15 -6.08 5.52
C GLU A 192 -18.87 -4.66 5.01
N ASP A 193 -17.68 -4.09 5.29
CA ASP A 193 -17.37 -2.69 5.00
C ASP A 193 -17.24 -2.41 3.49
N HIS A 194 -16.46 -3.23 2.78
CA HIS A 194 -16.25 -3.22 1.31
C HIS A 194 -16.07 -1.84 0.66
N THR A 195 -15.50 -0.90 1.40
CA THR A 195 -15.31 0.48 0.94
C THR A 195 -14.12 0.58 -0.01
N LEU A 196 -13.06 -0.19 0.24
CA LEU A 196 -11.85 -0.28 -0.58
C LEU A 196 -11.44 -1.74 -0.71
N LEU A 197 -11.30 -2.25 -1.94
CA LEU A 197 -10.82 -3.61 -2.17
C LEU A 197 -9.41 -3.81 -1.61
N PHE A 198 -8.59 -2.75 -1.61
CA PHE A 198 -7.31 -2.76 -0.94
C PHE A 198 -7.44 -3.24 0.52
N ASN A 199 -8.35 -2.65 1.30
CA ASN A 199 -8.55 -3.06 2.69
C ASN A 199 -9.13 -4.48 2.76
N ASP A 200 -10.14 -4.79 1.93
CA ASP A 200 -10.77 -6.12 1.91
C ASP A 200 -9.76 -7.24 1.71
N LEU A 201 -8.86 -7.07 0.74
CA LEU A 201 -7.84 -8.06 0.40
C LEU A 201 -6.87 -8.29 1.55
N HIS A 202 -6.50 -7.25 2.26
CA HIS A 202 -5.58 -7.42 3.37
C HIS A 202 -6.29 -7.91 4.64
N PHE A 203 -7.53 -7.48 4.93
CA PHE A 203 -8.38 -8.12 5.95
C PHE A 203 -8.51 -9.63 5.69
N PHE A 204 -8.67 -10.00 4.42
CA PHE A 204 -8.74 -11.38 3.99
C PHE A 204 -7.42 -12.14 4.21
N MET A 205 -6.28 -11.52 3.93
CA MET A 205 -4.96 -12.09 4.26
C MET A 205 -4.80 -12.30 5.77
N VAL A 206 -5.25 -11.33 6.57
CA VAL A 206 -5.22 -11.42 8.04
C VAL A 206 -6.10 -12.57 8.54
N SER A 207 -7.34 -12.69 8.04
CA SER A 207 -8.26 -13.74 8.47
C SER A 207 -7.76 -15.14 8.10
N LEU A 208 -7.16 -15.29 6.92
CA LEU A 208 -6.48 -16.53 6.50
C LEU A 208 -5.28 -16.88 7.39
N GLY A 209 -4.41 -15.91 7.66
CA GLY A 209 -3.26 -16.09 8.55
C GLY A 209 -3.67 -16.43 9.99
N SER A 210 -4.79 -15.85 10.45
CA SER A 210 -5.38 -16.10 11.77
C SER A 210 -6.17 -17.40 11.86
N LYS A 211 -6.34 -18.12 10.74
CA LYS A 211 -7.18 -19.33 10.62
C LYS A 211 -8.64 -19.09 11.04
N GLU A 212 -9.15 -17.89 10.77
CA GLU A 212 -10.54 -17.52 11.03
C GLU A 212 -11.44 -17.90 9.85
N THR A 213 -11.78 -19.18 9.73
CA THR A 213 -12.54 -19.69 8.59
C THR A 213 -13.89 -19.00 8.41
N THR A 214 -14.64 -18.78 9.50
CA THR A 214 -15.95 -18.12 9.44
C THR A 214 -15.83 -16.67 8.98
N THR A 215 -14.87 -15.92 9.51
CA THR A 215 -14.61 -14.53 9.12
C THR A 215 -14.20 -14.42 7.66
N THR A 216 -13.30 -15.32 7.22
CA THR A 216 -12.81 -15.38 5.84
C THR A 216 -13.96 -15.67 4.89
N GLN A 217 -14.80 -16.66 5.20
CA GLN A 217 -15.96 -16.97 4.38
C GLN A 217 -16.93 -15.80 4.31
N ARG A 218 -17.21 -15.14 5.45
CA ARG A 218 -18.10 -13.98 5.48
C ARG A 218 -17.59 -12.86 4.59
N LEU A 219 -16.31 -12.47 4.72
CA LEU A 219 -15.66 -11.43 3.90
C LEU A 219 -15.81 -11.69 2.39
N LEU A 220 -15.66 -12.95 1.97
CA LEU A 220 -15.80 -13.31 0.55
C LEU A 220 -17.27 -13.25 0.10
N GLU A 221 -18.18 -13.79 0.90
CA GLU A 221 -19.61 -13.82 0.59
C GLU A 221 -20.22 -12.42 0.50
N SER A 222 -19.96 -11.55 1.48
CA SER A 222 -20.45 -10.16 1.47
C SER A 222 -19.89 -9.37 0.29
N LEU A 223 -18.61 -9.52 -0.04
CA LEU A 223 -18.02 -8.88 -1.22
C LEU A 223 -18.68 -9.38 -2.51
N GLN A 224 -18.93 -10.69 -2.63
CA GLN A 224 -19.63 -11.27 -3.78
C GLN A 224 -21.08 -10.80 -3.90
N GLU A 225 -21.78 -10.61 -2.76
CA GLU A 225 -23.14 -10.09 -2.72
C GLU A 225 -23.19 -8.64 -3.22
N LEU A 226 -22.31 -7.78 -2.71
CA LEU A 226 -22.25 -6.36 -3.08
C LEU A 226 -21.73 -6.13 -4.49
N ALA A 227 -20.81 -6.96 -4.99
CA ALA A 227 -20.28 -6.86 -6.34
C ALA A 227 -21.32 -7.10 -7.44
N LYS A 228 -22.44 -7.79 -7.13
CA LYS A 228 -23.53 -8.05 -8.10
C LYS A 228 -24.30 -6.79 -8.51
N ASP A 229 -24.40 -5.82 -7.60
CA ASP A 229 -25.06 -4.53 -7.85
C ASP A 229 -24.18 -3.40 -7.31
N PRO A 230 -23.10 -3.06 -8.04
CA PRO A 230 -22.07 -2.15 -7.54
C PRO A 230 -22.50 -0.67 -7.54
N ALA A 231 -23.66 -0.36 -8.13
CA ALA A 231 -24.14 1.01 -8.35
C ALA A 231 -23.03 1.95 -8.86
N GLU A 232 -22.84 3.12 -8.24
CA GLU A 232 -21.77 4.08 -8.58
C GLU A 232 -20.46 3.85 -7.80
N ASN A 233 -20.32 2.77 -7.03
CA ASN A 233 -19.11 2.50 -6.26
C ASN A 233 -18.02 1.88 -7.16
N HIS A 234 -16.93 2.61 -7.38
CA HIS A 234 -15.81 2.16 -8.22
C HIS A 234 -15.23 0.81 -7.77
N GLN A 235 -14.98 0.65 -6.47
CA GLN A 235 -14.32 -0.51 -5.90
C GLN A 235 -15.17 -1.77 -6.11
N LEU A 236 -16.49 -1.67 -5.95
CA LEU A 236 -17.39 -2.77 -6.28
C LEU A 236 -17.46 -3.03 -7.80
N GLN A 237 -17.41 -1.99 -8.65
CA GLN A 237 -17.38 -2.15 -10.11
C GLN A 237 -16.12 -2.89 -10.61
N ILE A 238 -15.02 -2.86 -9.85
CA ILE A 238 -13.78 -3.59 -10.18
C ILE A 238 -13.66 -4.92 -9.43
N ALA A 239 -14.56 -5.22 -8.49
CA ALA A 239 -14.49 -6.41 -7.65
C ALA A 239 -14.52 -7.70 -8.47
N GLU A 240 -15.45 -7.86 -9.43
CA GLU A 240 -15.55 -9.08 -10.23
C GLU A 240 -14.30 -9.41 -11.05
N ARG A 241 -13.60 -8.37 -11.52
CA ARG A 241 -12.47 -8.51 -12.47
C ARG A 241 -11.10 -8.44 -11.82
N VAL A 242 -10.99 -7.90 -10.60
CA VAL A 242 -9.74 -7.76 -9.84
C VAL A 242 -9.88 -8.32 -8.43
N GLY A 243 -10.77 -7.74 -7.61
CA GLY A 243 -10.89 -8.07 -6.18
C GLY A 243 -11.21 -9.54 -5.89
N LEU A 244 -12.30 -10.08 -6.46
CA LEU A 244 -12.73 -11.46 -6.27
C LEU A 244 -11.71 -12.49 -6.78
N PRO A 245 -11.11 -12.34 -7.99
CA PRO A 245 -9.99 -13.18 -8.42
C PRO A 245 -8.80 -13.17 -7.44
N MET A 246 -8.47 -12.00 -6.87
CA MET A 246 -7.40 -11.90 -5.87
C MET A 246 -7.78 -12.61 -4.57
N CYS A 247 -8.99 -12.43 -4.04
CA CYS A 247 -9.48 -13.18 -2.87
C CYS A 247 -9.44 -14.70 -3.11
N GLN A 248 -9.91 -15.15 -4.28
CA GLN A 248 -9.86 -16.58 -4.63
C GLN A 248 -8.42 -17.08 -4.69
N ALA A 249 -7.50 -16.32 -5.28
CA ALA A 249 -6.09 -16.71 -5.34
C ALA A 249 -5.45 -16.81 -3.95
N LEU A 250 -5.83 -15.95 -3.01
CA LEU A 250 -5.38 -16.03 -1.61
C LEU A 250 -5.89 -17.32 -0.94
N LEU A 251 -7.15 -17.72 -1.17
CA LEU A 251 -7.68 -19.00 -0.69
C LEU A 251 -6.93 -20.20 -1.27
N GLU A 252 -6.74 -20.22 -2.59
CA GLU A 252 -5.99 -21.29 -3.27
C GLU A 252 -4.56 -21.38 -2.74
N TYR A 253 -3.95 -20.23 -2.49
CA TYR A 253 -2.62 -20.15 -1.92
C TYR A 253 -2.54 -20.73 -0.51
N ASP A 254 -3.47 -20.37 0.40
CA ASP A 254 -3.56 -20.92 1.76
C ASP A 254 -3.77 -22.44 1.75
N GLN A 255 -4.56 -22.94 0.79
CA GLN A 255 -4.78 -24.37 0.55
C GLN A 255 -3.62 -25.08 -0.17
N ARG A 256 -2.52 -24.36 -0.48
CA ARG A 256 -1.33 -24.85 -1.21
C ARG A 256 -1.60 -25.26 -2.66
N ASN A 257 -2.71 -24.82 -3.25
CA ASN A 257 -3.04 -24.95 -4.66
C ASN A 257 -2.31 -23.89 -5.49
N TYR A 258 -0.97 -23.88 -5.41
CA TYR A 258 -0.15 -22.81 -5.97
C TYR A 258 -0.33 -22.59 -7.47
N SER A 259 -0.58 -23.64 -8.25
CA SER A 259 -0.84 -23.51 -9.69
C SER A 259 -2.10 -22.70 -9.96
N GLN A 260 -3.18 -22.94 -9.21
CA GLN A 260 -4.44 -22.22 -9.40
C GLN A 260 -4.31 -20.76 -8.97
N ALA A 261 -3.61 -20.49 -7.86
CA ALA A 261 -3.31 -19.12 -7.44
C ALA A 261 -2.57 -18.33 -8.55
N VAL A 262 -1.63 -18.97 -9.26
CA VAL A 262 -0.92 -18.33 -10.39
C VAL A 262 -1.86 -18.07 -11.56
N GLU A 263 -2.71 -19.03 -11.94
CA GLU A 263 -3.66 -18.86 -13.05
C GLU A 263 -4.68 -17.75 -12.78
N LEU A 264 -5.03 -17.51 -11.52
CA LEU A 264 -5.92 -16.42 -11.12
C LEU A 264 -5.22 -15.05 -11.13
N LEU A 265 -3.99 -14.95 -10.61
CA LEU A 265 -3.30 -13.67 -10.44
C LEU A 265 -2.54 -13.21 -11.68
N LYS A 266 -1.92 -14.13 -12.42
CA LYS A 266 -1.07 -13.80 -13.57
C LYS A 266 -1.79 -12.96 -14.64
N PRO A 267 -3.05 -13.23 -15.02
CA PRO A 267 -3.76 -12.43 -16.02
C PRO A 267 -4.08 -11.00 -15.57
N ILE A 268 -4.14 -10.75 -14.26
CA ILE A 268 -4.57 -9.46 -13.69
C ILE A 268 -3.44 -8.70 -12.99
N LYS A 269 -2.19 -9.19 -13.04
CA LYS A 269 -1.06 -8.60 -12.30
C LYS A 269 -0.87 -7.09 -12.55
N ASP A 270 -1.09 -6.64 -13.80
CA ASP A 270 -0.90 -5.23 -14.18
C ASP A 270 -2.07 -4.35 -13.73
N ARG A 271 -3.12 -4.98 -13.18
CA ARG A 271 -4.34 -4.35 -12.69
C ARG A 271 -4.37 -4.26 -11.17
N PHE A 272 -3.35 -4.77 -10.47
CA PHE A 272 -3.27 -4.64 -9.01
C PHE A 272 -3.30 -3.19 -8.57
N VAL A 273 -2.82 -2.25 -9.39
CA VAL A 273 -2.90 -0.82 -9.10
C VAL A 273 -4.34 -0.32 -8.96
N GLU A 274 -5.32 -0.92 -9.65
CA GLU A 274 -6.74 -0.49 -9.61
C GLU A 274 -7.37 -0.61 -8.21
N ILE A 275 -6.84 -1.46 -7.32
CA ILE A 275 -7.37 -1.58 -5.95
C ILE A 275 -7.02 -0.37 -5.07
N GLY A 276 -6.13 0.52 -5.54
CA GLY A 276 -5.57 1.61 -4.76
C GLY A 276 -4.45 1.16 -3.81
N GLY A 277 -4.11 2.00 -2.84
CA GLY A 277 -2.99 1.77 -1.92
C GLY A 277 -1.66 2.31 -2.46
N SER A 278 -0.56 2.03 -1.76
CA SER A 278 0.80 2.35 -2.24
C SER A 278 1.47 1.14 -2.88
N ASP A 279 2.54 1.38 -3.65
CA ASP A 279 3.31 0.29 -4.27
C ASP A 279 3.87 -0.68 -3.24
N ALA A 280 4.42 -0.17 -2.13
CA ALA A 280 4.97 -1.02 -1.08
C ALA A 280 3.91 -1.94 -0.45
N GLN A 281 2.68 -1.45 -0.29
CA GLN A 281 1.59 -2.25 0.25
C GLN A 281 1.10 -3.30 -0.76
N ARG A 282 0.97 -2.94 -2.04
CA ARG A 282 0.55 -3.87 -3.10
C ARG A 282 1.62 -4.91 -3.44
N ASP A 283 2.89 -4.65 -3.16
CA ASP A 283 3.99 -5.56 -3.49
C ASP A 283 3.82 -6.95 -2.86
N VAL A 284 3.07 -7.07 -1.76
CA VAL A 284 2.73 -8.38 -1.17
C VAL A 284 2.02 -9.31 -2.15
N PHE A 285 1.18 -8.79 -3.05
CA PHE A 285 0.48 -9.59 -4.06
C PHE A 285 1.43 -10.03 -5.18
N ASN A 286 2.38 -9.18 -5.57
CA ASN A 286 3.44 -9.55 -6.50
C ASN A 286 4.34 -10.64 -5.92
N GLN A 287 4.75 -10.50 -4.66
CA GLN A 287 5.53 -11.50 -3.94
C GLN A 287 4.77 -12.83 -3.85
N LEU A 288 3.47 -12.80 -3.51
CA LEU A 288 2.63 -13.99 -3.44
C LEU A 288 2.53 -14.69 -4.80
N LEU A 289 2.32 -13.96 -5.89
CA LEU A 289 2.31 -14.50 -7.25
C LEU A 289 3.66 -15.16 -7.60
N ILE A 290 4.79 -14.49 -7.33
CA ILE A 290 6.12 -15.05 -7.59
C ILE A 290 6.33 -16.33 -6.78
N HIS A 291 5.99 -16.32 -5.50
CA HIS A 291 6.16 -17.47 -4.63
C HIS A 291 5.27 -18.64 -5.04
N ALA A 292 3.99 -18.39 -5.33
CA ALA A 292 3.08 -19.40 -5.88
C ALA A 292 3.63 -19.99 -7.18
N ALA A 293 4.14 -19.14 -8.08
CA ALA A 293 4.75 -19.58 -9.33
C ALA A 293 6.04 -20.40 -9.15
N MET A 294 6.83 -20.13 -8.10
CA MET A 294 7.98 -20.94 -7.74
C MET A 294 7.58 -22.30 -7.13
N LYS A 295 6.51 -22.34 -6.33
CA LYS A 295 6.02 -23.55 -5.65
C LYS A 295 5.12 -24.42 -6.53
N SER A 296 4.57 -23.86 -7.61
CA SER A 296 3.77 -24.59 -8.58
C SER A 296 4.57 -25.72 -9.23
N GLY A 297 3.88 -26.84 -9.49
CA GLY A 297 4.43 -27.97 -10.25
C GLY A 297 4.61 -27.70 -11.75
N ASP A 298 4.08 -26.59 -12.27
CA ASP A 298 4.17 -26.22 -13.68
C ASP A 298 5.51 -25.52 -13.99
N LYS A 299 6.22 -26.02 -15.00
CA LYS A 299 7.50 -25.45 -15.46
C LYS A 299 7.35 -24.05 -16.07
N GLU A 300 6.21 -23.74 -16.69
CA GLU A 300 5.91 -22.40 -17.21
C GLU A 300 5.77 -21.38 -16.08
N HIS A 301 5.08 -21.75 -14.99
CA HIS A 301 4.98 -20.91 -13.80
C HIS A 301 6.35 -20.61 -13.22
N GLN A 302 7.18 -21.63 -13.06
CA GLN A 302 8.54 -21.43 -12.54
C GLN A 302 9.41 -20.57 -13.49
N ARG A 303 9.23 -20.70 -14.81
CA ARG A 303 9.89 -19.80 -15.79
C ARG A 303 9.41 -18.36 -15.65
N PHE A 304 8.10 -18.18 -15.47
CA PHE A 304 7.48 -16.88 -15.27
C PHE A 304 8.01 -16.21 -13.99
N ALA A 305 8.06 -16.93 -12.86
CA ALA A 305 8.64 -16.42 -11.61
C ALA A 305 10.09 -15.94 -11.80
N ARG A 306 10.93 -16.72 -12.47
CA ARG A 306 12.32 -16.32 -12.76
C ARG A 306 12.40 -15.03 -13.57
N LYS A 307 11.49 -14.82 -14.54
CA LYS A 307 11.44 -13.57 -15.31
C LYS A 307 11.03 -12.39 -14.42
N LEU A 308 10.01 -12.55 -13.58
CA LEU A 308 9.57 -11.48 -12.66
C LEU A 308 10.66 -11.07 -11.68
N ILE A 309 11.38 -12.05 -11.10
CA ILE A 309 12.47 -11.74 -10.17
C ILE A 309 13.61 -10.98 -10.87
N ASN A 310 13.92 -11.32 -12.13
CA ASN A 310 14.92 -10.58 -12.89
C ASN A 310 14.51 -9.12 -13.14
N VAL A 311 13.22 -8.87 -13.42
CA VAL A 311 12.70 -7.49 -13.55
C VAL A 311 12.83 -6.75 -12.23
N PHE A 312 12.40 -7.37 -11.13
CA PHE A 312 12.50 -6.78 -9.78
C PHE A 312 13.95 -6.44 -9.41
N PHE A 313 14.91 -7.31 -9.76
CA PHE A 313 16.33 -7.05 -9.56
C PHE A 313 16.82 -5.87 -10.40
N CYS A 314 16.51 -5.83 -11.70
CA CYS A 314 16.97 -4.77 -12.58
C CYS A 314 16.41 -3.39 -12.19
N VAL A 315 15.19 -3.34 -11.64
CA VAL A 315 14.50 -2.10 -11.27
C VAL A 315 14.87 -1.65 -9.85
N CYS A 316 14.83 -2.55 -8.86
CA CYS A 316 14.99 -2.18 -7.45
C CYS A 316 16.42 -2.40 -6.92
N TYR A 317 17.22 -3.29 -7.52
CA TYR A 317 18.52 -3.73 -6.99
C TYR A 317 19.62 -3.72 -8.04
N LYS A 318 20.23 -2.55 -8.30
CA LYS A 318 21.46 -2.51 -9.11
C LYS A 318 22.58 -3.42 -8.59
N HIS A 319 22.57 -3.82 -7.30
CA HIS A 319 23.61 -4.68 -6.72
C HIS A 319 23.15 -5.53 -5.49
N ARG A 320 22.63 -6.77 -5.64
CA ARG A 320 22.87 -7.97 -4.75
C ARG A 320 21.89 -9.16 -4.92
N CYS A 321 22.44 -10.36 -4.65
CA CYS A 321 22.01 -11.72 -5.03
C CYS A 321 20.67 -12.30 -4.46
N LEU A 322 20.07 -13.19 -5.26
CA LEU A 322 18.69 -13.71 -5.31
C LEU A 322 18.17 -14.67 -4.21
N SER A 323 18.99 -15.24 -3.34
CA SER A 323 18.63 -16.55 -2.74
C SER A 323 17.74 -16.54 -1.49
N LYS A 324 17.35 -15.38 -0.94
CA LYS A 324 16.68 -15.31 0.38
C LYS A 324 15.40 -14.47 0.45
N TRP A 325 14.98 -13.84 -0.64
CA TRP A 325 13.97 -12.77 -0.63
C TRP A 325 12.51 -13.27 -0.58
N THR A 326 12.19 -14.35 -1.32
CA THR A 326 10.80 -14.62 -1.75
C THR A 326 9.95 -15.47 -0.79
N VAL A 327 10.55 -16.14 0.19
CA VAL A 327 9.85 -17.19 0.95
C VAL A 327 9.27 -16.66 2.27
N GLN A 328 9.80 -15.56 2.83
CA GLN A 328 9.66 -15.29 4.26
C GLN A 328 8.62 -14.22 4.66
N LYS A 329 8.32 -13.23 3.81
CA LYS A 329 7.17 -12.31 4.04
C LYS A 329 5.83 -13.08 3.98
N ILE A 330 5.77 -14.16 3.20
CA ILE A 330 4.54 -14.96 3.00
C ILE A 330 4.40 -16.09 4.02
N THR A 331 5.47 -16.52 4.70
CA THR A 331 5.37 -17.55 5.76
C THR A 331 4.60 -17.12 7.00
N PHE A 332 4.27 -15.83 7.19
CA PHE A 332 3.34 -15.41 8.24
C PHE A 332 1.87 -15.78 7.97
N VAL A 333 1.55 -16.21 6.74
CA VAL A 333 0.20 -16.68 6.36
C VAL A 333 0.04 -18.20 6.59
N ASN A 334 1.11 -18.94 6.89
CA ASN A 334 1.10 -20.40 7.03
C ASN A 334 1.24 -20.89 8.48
#